data_AF-A0A7Z9YBJ7-F1
#
_entry.id   AF-A0A7Z9YBJ7-F1
#
_cell.length_a   1.000
_cell.length_b   1.000
_cell.length_c   1.000
_cell.angle_alpha   90.00
_cell.angle_beta   90.00
_cell.angle_gamma   90.00
#
_symmetry.space_group_name_H-M   'P 1'
#
loop_
_entity.id
_entity.type
_entity.pdbx_description
1 polymer ?
#
loop_
_entity_poly.entity_id
_entity_poly.type
_entity_poly.pdbx_seq_one_letter_code
_entity_poly.pdbx_strand_id
1 'polypeptide(L)'
;MRRFMKISAILLALILSGCAGKERGTRLVVGISQTLPTLDPAMHRDRTVQSVLRNMFDCLVSRDKEMKLIPQLAESWEKVDDLTWRFKLKRGVKFHNGDPFTARDVKFTIERVIKPNMIAGRSSPRKGLIAPVTDVEVEGDYTVLIKTSKPWPILPVMLTFIEIVPERYIKEKGDEYFAEHPVGTGPFKFVEWV
;
A
#
# COMPACT_ATOMS: atom_id res chain seq x y z
N MET A 1 73.64 12.24 43.56
CA MET A 1 73.16 13.37 44.40
C MET A 1 72.38 14.34 43.52
N ARG A 2 71.13 14.65 43.92
CA ARG A 2 70.35 15.88 43.61
C ARG A 2 69.97 16.17 42.14
N ARG A 3 68.76 16.61 41.76
CA ARG A 3 67.44 16.79 42.37
C ARG A 3 66.54 17.48 41.29
N PHE A 4 65.24 17.15 41.24
CA PHE A 4 64.06 17.94 40.80
C PHE A 4 63.97 18.49 39.33
N MET A 5 63.02 18.00 38.51
CA MET A 5 61.57 18.36 38.41
C MET A 5 61.30 19.62 37.57
N LYS A 6 60.70 19.45 36.39
CA LYS A 6 59.69 20.39 35.84
C LYS A 6 58.62 19.64 35.02
N ILE A 7 57.40 20.09 35.27
CA ILE A 7 56.07 19.73 34.78
C ILE A 7 55.92 19.96 33.26
N SER A 8 55.16 19.11 32.56
CA SER A 8 54.18 19.58 31.57
C SER A 8 53.18 18.48 31.22
N ALA A 9 51.89 18.84 31.30
CA ALA A 9 50.74 18.01 31.01
C ALA A 9 50.40 17.98 29.50
N ILE A 10 49.40 17.14 29.17
CA ILE A 10 48.58 17.12 27.93
C ILE A 10 49.15 16.24 26.78
N LEU A 11 48.54 15.06 26.54
CA LEU A 11 47.59 14.85 25.43
C LEU A 11 46.98 13.44 25.46
N LEU A 12 45.66 13.37 25.68
CA LEU A 12 44.79 12.24 25.42
C LEU A 12 44.16 12.46 24.05
N ALA A 13 44.46 11.66 23.01
CA ALA A 13 43.61 11.56 21.81
C ALA A 13 43.96 10.39 20.88
N LEU A 14 42.97 9.49 20.74
CA LEU A 14 42.48 8.84 19.52
C LEU A 14 43.48 8.31 18.46
N ILE A 15 43.55 6.98 18.34
CA ILE A 15 43.59 6.30 17.04
C ILE A 15 42.64 5.08 17.08
N LEU A 16 41.35 5.33 16.97
CA LEU A 16 40.34 4.35 16.57
C LEU A 16 39.48 5.01 15.48
N SER A 17 40.10 5.31 14.36
CA SER A 17 39.42 5.76 13.15
C SER A 17 39.85 4.87 12.00
N GLY A 18 38.90 4.19 11.37
CA GLY A 18 39.14 3.67 10.03
C GLY A 18 38.44 2.39 9.60
N CYS A 19 37.23 2.09 10.06
CA CYS A 19 36.28 1.28 9.31
C CYS A 19 34.84 1.73 9.63
N ALA A 20 34.59 3.04 9.50
CA ALA A 20 33.22 3.51 9.33
C ALA A 20 32.76 2.97 7.97
N GLY A 21 31.89 1.95 8.00
CA GLY A 21 31.23 1.42 6.82
C GLY A 21 30.62 2.57 6.04
N LYS A 22 31.02 2.69 4.78
CA LYS A 22 30.45 3.63 3.83
C LYS A 22 28.94 3.35 3.79
N GLU A 23 28.11 4.22 4.36
CA GLU A 23 26.67 4.14 4.20
C GLU A 23 26.39 4.14 2.69
N ARG A 24 26.00 2.97 2.16
CA ARG A 24 25.41 2.90 0.83
C ARG A 24 24.14 3.73 0.92
N GLY A 25 24.08 4.82 0.16
CA GLY A 25 22.91 5.70 0.15
C GLY A 25 21.63 4.90 0.01
N THR A 26 20.69 5.10 0.95
CA THR A 26 19.38 4.44 1.03
C THR A 26 18.36 5.03 0.04
N ARG A 27 18.81 5.92 -0.85
CA ARG A 27 17.97 6.63 -1.83
C ARG A 27 18.13 6.03 -3.21
N LEU A 28 17.03 5.49 -3.75
CA LEU A 28 16.89 5.10 -5.14
C LEU A 28 16.15 6.20 -5.90
N VAL A 29 16.71 6.64 -7.04
CA VAL A 29 16.05 7.56 -7.97
C VAL A 29 15.64 6.77 -9.20
N VAL A 30 14.35 6.77 -9.51
CA VAL A 30 13.78 6.09 -10.68
C VAL A 30 13.16 7.15 -11.59
N GLY A 31 13.61 7.20 -12.84
CA GLY A 31 13.01 8.06 -13.86
C GLY A 31 11.67 7.50 -14.32
N ILE A 32 10.65 8.35 -14.42
CA ILE A 32 9.33 8.01 -14.99
C ILE A 32 9.12 8.81 -16.28
N SER A 33 8.43 8.21 -17.26
CA SER A 33 8.28 8.80 -18.60
C SER A 33 7.17 9.85 -18.70
N GLN A 34 6.32 9.97 -17.68
CA GLN A 34 5.19 10.90 -17.66
C GLN A 34 4.82 11.30 -16.23
N THR A 35 4.25 12.49 -16.07
CA THR A 35 3.64 12.94 -14.82
C THR A 35 2.37 12.13 -14.53
N LEU A 36 2.13 11.82 -13.27
CA LEU A 36 0.95 11.08 -12.85
C LEU A 36 -0.27 12.01 -12.83
N PRO A 37 -1.44 11.60 -13.36
CA PRO A 37 -2.65 12.42 -13.27
C PRO A 37 -3.30 12.40 -11.88
N THR A 38 -2.96 11.43 -11.03
CA THR A 38 -3.52 11.26 -9.68
C THR A 38 -2.68 10.25 -8.87
N LEU A 39 -2.74 10.34 -7.54
CA LEU A 39 -2.24 9.31 -6.63
C LEU A 39 -3.36 8.45 -6.00
N ASP A 40 -4.61 8.65 -6.39
CA ASP A 40 -5.72 7.79 -5.95
C ASP A 40 -5.74 6.48 -6.76
N PRO A 41 -5.55 5.31 -6.12
CA PRO A 41 -5.52 4.03 -6.83
C PRO A 41 -6.79 3.70 -7.60
N ALA A 42 -7.93 4.29 -7.25
CA ALA A 42 -9.20 4.05 -7.93
C ALA A 42 -9.39 4.94 -9.17
N MET A 43 -8.60 6.00 -9.38
CA MET A 43 -8.87 7.04 -10.40
C MET A 43 -7.93 7.04 -11.61
N HIS A 44 -7.26 5.91 -11.90
CA HIS A 44 -6.39 5.78 -13.06
C HIS A 44 -6.57 4.43 -13.77
N ARG A 45 -6.16 4.38 -15.05
CA ARG A 45 -6.04 3.13 -15.83
C ARG A 45 -4.74 3.11 -16.63
N ASP A 46 -3.65 3.41 -15.93
CA ASP A 46 -2.31 3.62 -16.49
C ASP A 46 -1.26 2.77 -15.75
N ARG A 47 -0.36 2.14 -16.51
CA ARG A 47 0.67 1.24 -15.97
C ARG A 47 1.79 1.97 -15.22
N THR A 48 2.18 3.16 -15.68
CA THR A 48 3.21 3.99 -15.03
C THR A 48 2.70 4.52 -13.70
N VAL A 49 1.42 4.93 -13.63
CA VAL A 49 0.81 5.29 -12.35
C VAL A 49 0.83 4.07 -11.41
N GLN A 50 0.48 2.90 -11.93
CA GLN A 50 0.47 1.68 -11.13
C GLN A 50 1.85 1.30 -10.58
N SER A 51 2.94 1.47 -11.36
CA SER A 51 4.28 1.15 -10.89
C SER A 51 4.75 2.04 -9.75
N VAL A 52 4.20 3.25 -9.62
CA VAL A 52 4.42 4.13 -8.46
C VAL A 52 3.53 3.71 -7.30
N LEU A 53 2.21 3.60 -7.52
CA LEU A 53 1.24 3.37 -6.44
C LEU A 53 1.45 2.04 -5.68
N ARG A 54 1.93 0.99 -6.35
CA ARG A 54 2.24 -0.30 -5.71
C ARG A 54 3.34 -0.23 -4.65
N ASN A 55 4.12 0.86 -4.60
CA ASN A 55 5.09 1.09 -3.53
C ASN A 55 4.43 1.66 -2.26
N MET A 56 3.28 2.32 -2.41
CA MET A 56 2.57 3.01 -1.33
C MET A 56 1.37 2.22 -0.81
N PHE A 57 0.76 1.41 -1.66
CA PHE A 57 -0.46 0.68 -1.34
C PHE A 57 -0.30 -0.81 -1.59
N ASP A 58 -0.85 -1.62 -0.68
CA ASP A 58 -0.94 -3.05 -0.85
C ASP A 58 -2.33 -3.48 -1.36
N CYS A 59 -2.39 -4.60 -2.07
CA CYS A 59 -3.61 -5.29 -2.46
C CYS A 59 -3.96 -6.41 -1.47
N LEU A 60 -5.11 -7.06 -1.62
CA LEU A 60 -5.41 -8.30 -0.89
C LEU A 60 -4.43 -9.43 -1.24
N VAL A 61 -4.11 -9.54 -2.53
CA VAL A 61 -3.28 -10.59 -3.12
C VAL A 61 -2.22 -9.93 -3.98
N SER A 62 -1.01 -10.48 -3.99
CA SER A 62 0.10 -10.03 -4.84
C SER A 62 0.62 -11.16 -5.72
N ARG A 63 1.73 -10.90 -6.43
CA ARG A 63 2.47 -11.89 -7.20
C ARG A 63 3.92 -11.96 -6.76
N ASP A 64 4.47 -13.17 -6.75
CA ASP A 64 5.91 -13.36 -6.63
C ASP A 64 6.63 -13.09 -7.97
N LYS A 65 7.95 -13.25 -7.96
CA LYS A 65 8.80 -13.06 -9.16
C LYS A 65 8.51 -14.09 -10.26
N GLU A 66 7.89 -15.23 -9.92
CA GLU A 66 7.40 -16.26 -10.84
C GLU A 66 5.95 -16.00 -11.30
N MET A 67 5.39 -14.83 -10.98
CA MET A 67 4.01 -14.42 -11.31
C MET A 67 2.91 -15.25 -10.64
N LYS A 68 3.25 -16.08 -9.65
CA LYS A 68 2.28 -16.87 -8.88
C LYS A 68 1.60 -15.97 -7.86
N LEU A 69 0.33 -16.23 -7.59
CA LEU A 69 -0.41 -15.49 -6.58
C LEU A 69 0.11 -15.81 -5.19
N ILE A 70 0.32 -14.76 -4.39
CA ILE A 70 0.77 -14.86 -3.00
C ILE A 70 -0.08 -13.96 -2.08
N PRO A 71 -0.23 -14.32 -0.79
CA PRO A 71 -0.89 -13.46 0.20
C PRO A 71 -0.22 -12.08 0.34
N GLN A 72 -1.02 -11.02 0.49
CA GLN A 72 -0.53 -9.66 0.77
C GLN A 72 -1.27 -9.04 1.97
N LEU A 73 -2.41 -8.39 1.80
CA LEU A 73 -3.26 -7.97 2.93
C LEU A 73 -4.23 -9.07 3.38
N ALA A 74 -4.58 -10.00 2.49
CA ALA A 74 -5.23 -11.25 2.87
C ALA A 74 -4.17 -12.27 3.33
N GLU A 75 -4.50 -13.09 4.33
CA GLU A 75 -3.72 -14.27 4.72
C GLU A 75 -4.08 -15.50 3.89
N SER A 76 -5.35 -15.62 3.48
CA SER A 76 -5.86 -16.70 2.65
C SER A 76 -7.14 -16.30 1.94
N TRP A 77 -7.50 -17.01 0.88
CA TRP A 77 -8.78 -16.87 0.20
C TRP A 77 -9.28 -18.20 -0.35
N GLU A 78 -10.59 -18.35 -0.43
CA GLU A 78 -11.26 -19.57 -0.90
C GLU A 78 -12.57 -19.22 -1.63
N LYS A 79 -13.01 -20.09 -2.53
CA LYS A 79 -14.40 -20.07 -3.03
C LYS A 79 -15.28 -20.73 -1.98
N VAL A 80 -16.34 -20.05 -1.57
CA VAL A 80 -17.35 -20.65 -0.68
C VAL A 80 -18.51 -21.23 -1.48
N ASP A 81 -18.78 -20.67 -2.66
CA ASP A 81 -19.67 -21.18 -3.68
C ASP A 81 -19.21 -20.69 -5.07
N ASP A 82 -20.02 -20.90 -6.10
CA ASP A 82 -19.69 -20.52 -7.49
C ASP A 82 -19.56 -19.00 -7.71
N LEU A 83 -20.23 -18.20 -6.90
CA LEU A 83 -20.36 -16.75 -7.06
C LEU A 83 -19.67 -15.95 -5.96
N THR A 84 -19.25 -16.60 -4.87
CA THR A 84 -18.75 -15.94 -3.67
C THR A 84 -17.35 -16.43 -3.30
N TRP A 85 -16.46 -15.46 -3.04
CA TRP A 85 -15.12 -15.71 -2.51
C TRP A 85 -14.98 -15.14 -1.11
N ARG A 86 -14.42 -15.92 -0.19
CA ARG A 86 -14.06 -15.48 1.15
C ARG A 86 -12.58 -15.14 1.20
N PHE A 87 -12.25 -13.98 1.75
CA PHE A 87 -10.90 -13.54 2.06
C PHE A 87 -10.76 -13.37 3.58
N LYS A 88 -9.75 -14.01 4.16
CA LYS A 88 -9.33 -13.75 5.55
C LYS A 88 -8.20 -12.73 5.53
N LEU A 89 -8.30 -11.70 6.36
CA LEU A 89 -7.39 -10.56 6.37
C LEU A 89 -6.33 -10.69 7.45
N LYS A 90 -5.12 -10.19 7.17
CA LYS A 90 -4.06 -10.10 8.16
C LYS A 90 -4.45 -9.14 9.28
N ARG A 91 -4.17 -9.54 10.52
CA ARG A 91 -4.40 -8.72 11.72
C ARG A 91 -3.18 -7.86 12.03
N GLY A 92 -3.42 -6.73 12.69
CA GLY A 92 -2.35 -5.84 13.17
C GLY A 92 -1.68 -4.99 12.08
N VAL A 93 -2.14 -5.08 10.83
CA VAL A 93 -1.72 -4.17 9.76
C VAL A 93 -2.26 -2.77 10.05
N LYS A 94 -1.43 -1.75 9.81
CA LYS A 94 -1.79 -0.36 9.94
C LYS A 94 -1.50 0.39 8.65
N PHE A 95 -2.35 1.36 8.34
CA PHE A 95 -2.07 2.36 7.35
C PHE A 95 -0.93 3.28 7.81
N HIS A 96 -0.34 4.02 6.87
CA HIS A 96 0.78 4.92 7.13
C HIS A 96 0.50 5.99 8.18
N ASN A 97 -0.76 6.39 8.33
CA ASN A 97 -1.25 7.34 9.34
C ASN A 97 -1.52 6.71 10.72
N GLY A 98 -1.35 5.39 10.87
CA GLY A 98 -1.56 4.65 12.11
C GLY A 98 -2.92 3.99 12.25
N ASP A 99 -3.86 4.25 11.33
CA ASP A 99 -5.19 3.64 11.35
C ASP A 99 -5.10 2.13 11.17
N PRO A 100 -5.93 1.33 11.87
CA PRO A 100 -5.96 -0.11 11.65
C PRO A 100 -6.56 -0.44 10.28
N PHE A 101 -5.99 -1.43 9.60
CA PHE A 101 -6.58 -2.03 8.41
C PHE A 101 -7.64 -3.08 8.78
N THR A 102 -8.81 -2.99 8.17
CA THR A 102 -9.97 -3.86 8.44
C THR A 102 -10.73 -4.26 7.17
N ALA A 103 -11.68 -5.17 7.31
CA ALA A 103 -12.62 -5.59 6.26
C ALA A 103 -13.43 -4.43 5.67
N ARG A 104 -13.67 -3.36 6.44
CA ARG A 104 -14.40 -2.19 5.96
C ARG A 104 -13.61 -1.41 4.91
N ASP A 105 -12.30 -1.32 5.04
CA ASP A 105 -11.42 -0.68 4.07
C ASP A 105 -11.44 -1.43 2.72
N VAL A 106 -11.52 -2.76 2.78
CA VAL A 106 -11.66 -3.61 1.59
C VAL A 106 -13.00 -3.37 0.90
N LYS A 107 -14.11 -3.42 1.65
CA LYS A 107 -15.44 -3.14 1.14
C LYS A 107 -15.48 -1.74 0.51
N PHE A 108 -15.05 -0.73 1.24
CA PHE A 108 -15.00 0.65 0.77
C PHE A 108 -14.18 0.80 -0.52
N THR A 109 -12.97 0.22 -0.57
CA THR A 109 -12.11 0.27 -1.76
C THR A 109 -12.80 -0.34 -2.97
N ILE A 110 -13.36 -1.54 -2.85
CA ILE A 110 -14.02 -2.20 -3.98
C ILE A 110 -15.28 -1.43 -4.40
N GLU A 111 -16.05 -0.91 -3.44
CA GLU A 111 -17.22 -0.08 -3.72
C GLU A 111 -16.86 1.20 -4.48
N ARG A 112 -15.75 1.89 -4.13
CA ARG A 112 -15.23 3.03 -4.90
C ARG A 112 -14.96 2.68 -6.36
N VAL A 113 -14.59 1.43 -6.65
CA VAL A 113 -14.32 0.96 -8.02
C VAL A 113 -15.59 0.60 -8.78
N ILE A 114 -16.56 -0.09 -8.14
CA ILE A 114 -17.70 -0.67 -8.86
C ILE A 114 -18.97 0.19 -8.86
N LYS A 115 -19.16 1.02 -7.83
CA LYS A 115 -20.34 1.89 -7.71
C LYS A 115 -20.09 3.24 -8.41
N PRO A 116 -21.12 3.82 -9.05
CA PRO A 116 -20.99 5.11 -9.70
C PRO A 116 -20.82 6.25 -8.69
N ASN A 117 -20.13 7.32 -9.10
CA ASN A 117 -20.07 8.61 -8.41
C ASN A 117 -19.51 8.57 -6.97
N MET A 118 -18.76 7.53 -6.62
CA MET A 118 -18.19 7.34 -5.28
C MET A 118 -16.96 8.19 -4.98
N ILE A 119 -16.34 8.80 -6.01
CA ILE A 119 -15.05 9.49 -5.87
C ILE A 119 -15.20 10.92 -6.36
N ALA A 120 -15.48 11.86 -5.46
CA ALA A 120 -15.80 13.24 -5.80
C ALA A 120 -16.86 13.36 -6.91
N GLY A 121 -17.93 12.57 -6.82
CA GLY A 121 -19.00 12.53 -7.83
C GLY A 121 -18.63 11.87 -9.17
N ARG A 122 -17.42 11.28 -9.29
CA ARG A 122 -16.96 10.57 -10.48
C ARG A 122 -16.99 9.06 -10.28
N SER A 123 -17.10 8.34 -11.39
CA SER A 123 -17.01 6.88 -11.44
C SER A 123 -15.58 6.43 -11.74
N SER A 124 -15.12 5.35 -11.10
CA SER A 124 -13.78 4.83 -11.34
C SER A 124 -13.61 4.31 -12.78
N PRO A 125 -12.53 4.70 -13.51
CA PRO A 125 -12.20 4.12 -14.81
C PRO A 125 -11.77 2.64 -14.72
N ARG A 126 -11.55 2.13 -13.50
CA ARG A 126 -11.12 0.75 -13.22
C ARG A 126 -12.27 -0.24 -13.08
N LYS A 127 -13.53 0.22 -13.07
CA LYS A 127 -14.71 -0.66 -12.94
C LYS A 127 -14.64 -1.88 -13.87
N GLY A 128 -14.15 -1.69 -15.10
CA GLY A 128 -13.99 -2.76 -16.08
C GLY A 128 -13.00 -3.88 -15.69
N LEU A 129 -12.05 -3.64 -14.78
CA LEU A 129 -11.10 -4.66 -14.31
C LEU A 129 -11.77 -5.72 -13.43
N ILE A 130 -12.80 -5.33 -12.68
CA ILE A 130 -13.55 -6.21 -11.78
C ILE A 130 -15.04 -6.20 -12.10
N ALA A 131 -15.39 -6.06 -13.38
CA ALA A 131 -16.77 -5.87 -13.83
C ALA A 131 -17.77 -6.94 -13.33
N PRO A 132 -17.39 -8.23 -13.14
CA PRO A 132 -18.31 -9.21 -12.57
C PRO A 132 -18.56 -9.04 -11.08
N VAL A 133 -17.74 -8.30 -10.32
CA VAL A 133 -17.96 -8.06 -8.89
C VAL A 133 -19.19 -7.18 -8.71
N THR A 134 -20.14 -7.67 -7.91
CA THR A 134 -21.43 -7.00 -7.68
C THR A 134 -21.55 -6.41 -6.30
N ASP A 135 -20.99 -7.08 -5.29
CA ASP A 135 -21.09 -6.65 -3.90
C ASP A 135 -19.93 -7.20 -3.07
N VAL A 136 -19.72 -6.57 -1.92
CA VAL A 136 -18.73 -6.97 -0.92
C VAL A 136 -19.35 -6.91 0.45
N GLU A 137 -19.41 -8.05 1.14
CA GLU A 137 -19.91 -8.16 2.51
C GLU A 137 -18.74 -8.31 3.48
N VAL A 138 -18.96 -7.86 4.71
CA VAL A 138 -17.99 -7.94 5.80
C VAL A 138 -18.53 -8.84 6.90
N GLU A 139 -17.73 -9.81 7.32
CA GLU A 139 -18.05 -10.72 8.41
C GLU A 139 -17.08 -10.44 9.57
N GLY A 140 -17.43 -9.43 10.39
CA GLY A 140 -16.52 -8.89 11.38
C GLY A 140 -15.36 -8.10 10.75
N ASP A 141 -14.28 -7.92 11.51
CA ASP A 141 -13.22 -6.97 11.13
C ASP A 141 -12.18 -7.54 10.17
N TYR A 142 -12.12 -8.87 9.99
CA TYR A 142 -11.03 -9.53 9.27
C TYR A 142 -11.49 -10.60 8.27
N THR A 143 -12.77 -10.57 7.88
CA THR A 143 -13.31 -11.45 6.85
C THR A 143 -14.14 -10.64 5.86
N VAL A 144 -13.90 -10.88 4.58
CA VAL A 144 -14.61 -10.23 3.48
C VAL A 144 -15.15 -11.29 2.52
N LEU A 145 -16.41 -11.15 2.13
CA LEU A 145 -17.03 -11.95 1.08
C LEU A 145 -17.21 -11.09 -0.17
N ILE A 146 -16.56 -11.47 -1.27
CA ILE A 146 -16.70 -10.77 -2.56
C ILE A 146 -17.63 -11.59 -3.45
N LYS A 147 -18.74 -10.96 -3.86
CA LYS A 147 -19.78 -11.57 -4.69
C LYS A 147 -19.60 -11.19 -6.16
N THR A 148 -19.88 -12.14 -7.04
CA THR A 148 -19.77 -12.00 -8.49
C THR A 148 -21.07 -12.37 -9.19
N SER A 149 -21.35 -11.75 -10.34
CA SER A 149 -22.57 -11.99 -11.12
C SER A 149 -22.57 -13.32 -11.90
N LYS A 150 -21.41 -13.98 -11.99
CA LYS A 150 -21.20 -15.25 -12.68
C LYS A 150 -19.95 -15.93 -12.12
N PRO A 151 -19.78 -17.26 -12.30
CA PRO A 151 -18.56 -17.93 -11.90
C PRO A 151 -17.32 -17.26 -12.49
N TRP A 152 -16.43 -16.78 -11.63
CA TRP A 152 -15.31 -15.95 -12.06
C TRP A 152 -14.00 -16.34 -11.35
N PRO A 153 -13.34 -17.44 -11.78
CA PRO A 153 -12.17 -17.98 -11.10
C PRO A 153 -10.94 -17.07 -11.13
N ILE A 154 -10.92 -16.09 -12.03
CA ILE A 154 -9.83 -15.11 -12.18
C ILE A 154 -9.91 -13.97 -11.14
N LEU A 155 -10.93 -13.92 -10.27
CA LEU A 155 -11.08 -12.85 -9.28
C LEU A 155 -9.79 -12.58 -8.48
N PRO A 156 -9.11 -13.57 -7.85
CA PRO A 156 -7.89 -13.30 -7.10
C PRO A 156 -6.75 -12.70 -7.95
N VAL A 157 -6.68 -13.07 -9.23
CA VAL A 157 -5.75 -12.46 -10.20
C VAL A 157 -6.07 -10.99 -10.41
N MET A 158 -7.34 -10.64 -10.58
CA MET A 158 -7.76 -9.26 -10.82
C MET A 158 -7.59 -8.37 -9.57
N LEU A 159 -7.75 -8.94 -8.37
CA LEU A 159 -7.53 -8.24 -7.11
C LEU A 159 -6.06 -7.86 -6.88
N THR A 160 -5.11 -8.43 -7.63
CA THR A 160 -3.72 -7.94 -7.62
C THR A 160 -3.60 -6.51 -8.17
N PHE A 161 -4.62 -5.97 -8.83
CA PHE A 161 -4.69 -4.60 -9.36
C PHE A 161 -5.66 -3.70 -8.59
N ILE A 162 -6.10 -4.12 -7.40
CA ILE A 162 -7.01 -3.35 -6.55
C ILE A 162 -6.30 -3.07 -5.22
N GLU A 163 -5.60 -1.94 -5.20
CA GLU A 163 -4.87 -1.44 -4.06
C GLU A 163 -5.85 -0.88 -2.99
N ILE A 164 -5.67 -1.27 -1.72
CA ILE A 164 -6.59 -0.93 -0.62
C ILE A 164 -6.32 0.47 -0.05
N VAL A 165 -7.39 1.23 0.17
CA VAL A 165 -7.34 2.59 0.72
C VAL A 165 -8.09 2.70 2.07
N PRO A 166 -7.69 3.62 2.96
CA PRO A 166 -8.29 3.78 4.29
C PRO A 166 -9.67 4.46 4.22
N GLU A 167 -10.73 3.75 4.59
CA GLU A 167 -12.10 4.26 4.56
C GLU A 167 -12.24 5.53 5.41
N ARG A 168 -11.77 5.46 6.65
CA ARG A 168 -11.95 6.53 7.63
C ARG A 168 -11.29 7.83 7.19
N TYR A 169 -10.05 7.75 6.73
CA TYR A 169 -9.27 8.89 6.28
C TYR A 169 -9.91 9.58 5.07
N ILE A 170 -10.33 8.81 4.06
CA ILE A 170 -10.98 9.39 2.88
C ILE A 170 -12.32 10.02 3.23
N LYS A 171 -13.13 9.38 4.08
CA LYS A 171 -14.40 9.97 4.54
C LYS A 171 -14.21 11.26 5.36
N GLU A 172 -13.14 11.35 6.14
CA GLU A 172 -12.84 12.54 6.95
C GLU A 172 -12.27 13.70 6.12
N LYS A 173 -11.36 13.40 5.20
CA LYS A 173 -10.60 14.43 4.47
C LYS A 173 -11.14 14.76 3.08
N GLY A 174 -11.90 13.86 2.46
CA GLY A 174 -12.38 13.97 1.09
C GLY A 174 -11.45 13.34 0.06
N ASP A 175 -12.01 12.99 -1.10
CA ASP A 175 -11.30 12.32 -2.18
C ASP A 175 -10.20 13.19 -2.81
N GLU A 176 -10.44 14.50 -3.01
CA GLU A 176 -9.41 15.40 -3.55
C GLU A 176 -8.20 15.49 -2.63
N TYR A 177 -8.43 15.65 -1.32
CA TYR A 177 -7.35 15.69 -0.34
C TYR A 177 -6.55 14.39 -0.32
N PHE A 178 -7.23 13.24 -0.36
CA PHE A 178 -6.58 11.93 -0.43
C PHE A 178 -5.71 11.78 -1.68
N ALA A 179 -6.14 12.29 -2.83
CA ALA A 179 -5.37 12.20 -4.07
C ALA A 179 -4.06 13.02 -4.03
N GLU A 180 -3.98 14.04 -3.18
CA GLU A 180 -2.78 14.86 -2.94
C GLU A 180 -1.96 14.37 -1.73
N HIS A 181 -2.62 13.72 -0.77
CA HIS A 181 -2.03 13.24 0.49
C HIS A 181 -2.35 11.75 0.70
N PRO A 182 -1.87 10.87 -0.19
CA PRO A 182 -2.23 9.45 -0.15
C PRO A 182 -1.66 8.76 1.09
N VAL A 183 -2.51 7.92 1.69
CA VAL A 183 -2.18 7.08 2.84
C VAL A 183 -2.46 5.63 2.44
N GLY A 184 -1.43 4.78 2.46
CA GLY A 184 -1.56 3.36 2.13
C GLY A 184 -0.98 2.46 3.21
N THR A 185 -0.72 1.21 2.84
CA THR A 185 -0.15 0.16 3.70
C THR A 185 1.20 -0.36 3.21
N GLY A 186 1.63 0.07 2.03
CA GLY A 186 2.83 -0.42 1.36
C GLY A 186 4.13 0.03 2.05
N PRO A 187 5.29 -0.43 1.55
CA PRO A 187 6.59 -0.18 2.17
C PRO A 187 7.06 1.28 2.12
N PHE A 188 6.54 2.10 1.22
CA PHE A 188 6.90 3.51 1.09
C PHE A 188 5.73 4.42 1.43
N LYS A 189 6.01 5.56 2.07
CA LYS A 189 5.03 6.61 2.35
C LYS A 189 5.24 7.78 1.40
N PHE A 190 4.16 8.42 1.02
CA PHE A 190 4.23 9.69 0.31
C PHE A 190 4.85 10.77 1.21
N VAL A 191 5.70 11.61 0.63
CA VAL A 191 6.37 12.73 1.33
C VAL A 191 6.04 14.03 0.62
N GLU A 192 6.30 14.10 -0.68
CA GLU A 192 6.07 15.29 -1.49
C GLU A 192 5.78 14.92 -2.96
N TRP A 193 5.07 15.81 -3.64
CA TRP A 193 4.91 15.84 -5.09
C TRP A 193 5.30 17.24 -5.54
N VAL A 194 6.42 17.32 -6.27
CA VAL A 194 6.98 18.56 -6.82
C VAL A 194 6.65 18.74 -8.29
#